data_AF-D4AX14-F1
#
_entry.id   AF-D4AX14-F1
#
_cell.length_a   1.000
_cell.length_b   1.000
_cell.length_c   1.000
_cell.angle_alpha   90.00
_cell.angle_beta   90.00
_cell.angle_gamma   90.00
#
_symmetry.space_group_name_H-M   'P 1'
#
loop_
_entity.id
_entity.type
_entity.pdbx_description
1 polymer ?
#
loop_
_entity_poly.entity_id
_entity_poly.type
_entity_poly.pdbx_seq_one_letter_code
_entity_poly.pdbx_strand_id
1 'polypeptide(L)'
;MEEVFSGIKYAFDYLFRSRAARGLPDDRKCRVAYWLMDYVQCALCHFRSEVKTRYPHRVDIIDIAEKVERSIIYEHGGMEPKTLLRTLRGETPRSKPLTPEGLKTCDQILARWQDHDAIKKEFYFLKLDRIIEEGFMKGSFVDDDDVLLSTYLYDTEKHASQTANGMKKWLLARHGTLEF
;
A
#
# COMPACT_ATOMS: atom_id res chain seq x y z
N MET A 1 -23.01 -40.49 -10.63
CA MET A 1 -21.59 -40.31 -10.25
C MET A 1 -21.05 -39.08 -10.99
N GLU A 2 -21.71 -37.92 -10.86
CA GLU A 2 -21.48 -36.73 -11.71
C GLU A 2 -21.06 -35.46 -10.93
N GLU A 3 -21.13 -35.46 -9.59
CA GLU A 3 -20.81 -34.27 -8.79
C GLU A 3 -19.30 -34.01 -8.63
N VAL A 4 -18.45 -35.04 -8.75
CA VAL A 4 -16.99 -34.90 -8.60
C VAL A 4 -16.35 -34.18 -9.80
N PHE A 5 -16.98 -34.28 -10.99
CA PHE A 5 -16.45 -33.69 -12.22
C PHE A 5 -16.72 -32.19 -12.38
N SER A 6 -17.73 -31.64 -11.68
CA SER A 6 -18.06 -30.21 -11.77
C SER A 6 -17.10 -29.34 -10.95
N GLY A 7 -16.66 -29.81 -9.78
CA GLY A 7 -15.72 -29.10 -8.91
C GLY A 7 -14.31 -28.97 -9.50
N ILE A 8 -13.82 -30.03 -10.18
CA ILE A 8 -12.52 -30.00 -10.86
C ILE A 8 -12.55 -29.07 -12.06
N LYS A 9 -13.65 -29.04 -12.83
CA LYS A 9 -13.82 -28.11 -13.96
C LYS A 9 -13.94 -26.65 -13.48
N TYR A 10 -14.60 -26.39 -12.35
CA TYR A 10 -14.66 -25.07 -11.75
C TYR A 10 -13.29 -24.61 -11.25
N ALA A 11 -12.54 -25.49 -10.59
CA ALA A 11 -11.16 -25.24 -10.18
C ALA A 11 -10.24 -25.03 -11.40
N PHE A 12 -10.42 -25.79 -12.48
CA PHE A 12 -9.66 -25.65 -13.73
C PHE A 12 -10.00 -24.34 -14.45
N ASP A 13 -11.27 -24.03 -14.70
CA ASP A 13 -11.64 -22.75 -15.33
C ASP A 13 -11.24 -21.55 -14.45
N TYR A 14 -11.21 -21.71 -13.13
CA TYR A 14 -10.75 -20.70 -12.19
C TYR A 14 -9.22 -20.52 -12.17
N LEU A 15 -8.46 -21.62 -12.18
CA LEU A 15 -6.99 -21.61 -12.20
C LEU A 15 -6.41 -21.29 -13.58
N PHE A 16 -7.09 -21.67 -14.66
CA PHE A 16 -6.60 -21.60 -16.04
C PHE A 16 -7.25 -20.51 -16.91
N ARG A 17 -8.24 -19.75 -16.41
CA ARG A 17 -8.60 -18.48 -17.06
C ARG A 17 -7.42 -17.51 -16.95
N SER A 18 -6.78 -17.29 -18.10
CA SER A 18 -5.70 -16.33 -18.24
C SER A 18 -6.13 -14.96 -17.70
N ARG A 19 -5.19 -14.18 -17.14
CA ARG A 19 -5.47 -12.83 -16.63
C ARG A 19 -6.20 -11.96 -17.66
N ALA A 20 -5.84 -12.12 -18.95
CA ALA A 20 -6.49 -11.48 -20.08
C ALA A 20 -7.99 -11.84 -20.20
N ALA A 21 -8.37 -13.10 -20.00
CA ALA A 21 -9.76 -13.54 -20.01
C ALA A 21 -10.60 -12.99 -18.84
N ARG A 22 -9.94 -12.54 -17.77
CA ARG A 22 -10.55 -11.86 -16.62
C ARG A 22 -10.53 -10.33 -16.75
N GLY A 23 -9.96 -9.81 -17.84
CA GLY A 23 -9.73 -8.37 -18.03
C GLY A 23 -8.73 -7.76 -17.05
N LEU A 24 -7.95 -8.58 -16.33
CA LEU A 24 -7.07 -8.08 -15.27
C LEU A 24 -5.84 -7.37 -15.85
N PRO A 25 -5.32 -6.33 -15.18
CA PRO A 25 -4.15 -5.58 -15.64
C PRO A 25 -2.90 -6.45 -15.79
N ASP A 26 -1.89 -5.95 -16.51
CA ASP A 26 -0.60 -6.62 -16.67
C ASP A 26 0.05 -6.95 -15.32
N ASP A 27 0.57 -8.17 -15.17
CA ASP A 27 1.07 -8.63 -13.87
C ASP A 27 2.35 -7.89 -13.44
N ARG A 28 3.22 -7.54 -14.39
CA ARG A 28 4.44 -6.76 -14.08
C ARG A 28 4.06 -5.36 -13.59
N LYS A 29 3.08 -4.73 -14.24
CA LYS A 29 2.45 -3.47 -13.80
C LYS A 29 1.87 -3.57 -12.38
N CYS A 30 1.17 -4.66 -12.07
CA CYS A 30 0.67 -4.90 -10.71
C CYS A 30 1.79 -5.08 -9.68
N ARG A 31 2.91 -5.73 -10.05
CA ARG A 31 4.05 -5.90 -9.13
C ARG A 31 4.69 -4.57 -8.80
N VAL A 32 5.03 -3.73 -9.77
CA VAL A 32 5.67 -2.43 -9.47
C VAL A 32 4.80 -1.57 -8.54
N ALA A 33 3.50 -1.46 -8.86
CA ALA A 33 2.54 -0.75 -8.01
C ALA A 33 2.44 -1.37 -6.60
N TYR A 34 2.50 -2.70 -6.51
CA TYR A 34 2.51 -3.41 -5.23
C TYR A 34 3.67 -3.03 -4.34
N TRP A 35 4.88 -2.97 -4.89
CA TRP A 35 6.06 -2.69 -4.07
C TRP A 35 6.02 -1.26 -3.52
N LEU A 36 5.66 -0.28 -4.35
CA LEU A 36 5.56 1.12 -3.90
C LEU A 36 4.45 1.34 -2.87
N MET A 37 3.28 0.73 -3.07
CA MET A 37 2.21 0.77 -2.07
C MET A 37 2.66 0.13 -0.75
N ASP A 38 3.28 -1.05 -0.80
CA ASP A 38 3.75 -1.78 0.38
C ASP A 38 4.83 -0.97 1.11
N TYR A 39 5.77 -0.32 0.41
CA TYR A 39 6.75 0.58 1.03
C TYR A 39 6.10 1.75 1.77
N VAL A 40 5.10 2.41 1.18
CA VAL A 40 4.37 3.50 1.85
C VAL A 40 3.65 2.99 3.10
N GLN A 41 2.96 1.86 2.99
CA GLN A 41 2.24 1.26 4.13
C GLN A 41 3.19 0.83 5.25
N CYS A 42 4.31 0.18 4.91
CA CYS A 42 5.35 -0.19 5.85
C CYS A 42 5.91 1.06 6.54
N ALA A 43 6.29 2.09 5.79
CA ALA A 43 6.84 3.32 6.35
C ALA A 43 5.89 4.01 7.34
N LEU A 44 4.58 4.03 7.05
CA LEU A 44 3.55 4.53 7.95
C LEU A 44 3.42 3.68 9.22
N CYS A 45 3.37 2.36 9.06
CA CYS A 45 3.28 1.42 10.18
C CYS A 45 4.48 1.55 11.11
N HIS A 46 5.69 1.59 10.56
CA HIS A 46 6.94 1.77 11.29
C HIS A 46 6.98 3.12 12.01
N PHE A 47 6.63 4.21 11.33
CA PHE A 47 6.53 5.54 11.95
C PHE A 47 5.62 5.52 13.17
N ARG A 48 4.41 4.94 13.04
CA ARG A 48 3.45 4.85 14.14
C ARG A 48 4.00 4.01 15.29
N SER A 49 4.62 2.87 14.99
CA SER A 49 5.21 1.98 16.00
C SER A 49 6.34 2.67 16.78
N GLU A 50 7.25 3.35 16.09
CA GLU A 50 8.35 4.11 16.71
C GLU A 50 7.83 5.25 17.59
N VAL A 51 6.90 6.06 17.08
CA VAL A 51 6.33 7.17 17.86
C VAL A 51 5.58 6.66 19.08
N LYS A 52 4.77 5.60 18.94
CA LYS A 52 4.06 5.00 20.07
C LYS A 52 5.02 4.45 21.14
N THR A 53 6.17 3.95 20.73
CA THR A 53 7.18 3.37 21.64
C THR A 53 8.01 4.46 22.33
N ARG A 54 8.49 5.45 21.57
CA ARG A 54 9.43 6.48 22.07
C ARG A 54 8.73 7.71 22.65
N TYR A 55 7.59 8.09 22.07
CA TYR A 55 6.85 9.32 22.39
C TYR A 55 5.36 9.01 22.64
N PRO A 56 5.01 8.12 23.59
CA PRO A 56 3.62 7.68 23.80
C PRO A 56 2.66 8.83 24.16
N HIS A 57 3.18 9.95 24.64
CA HIS A 57 2.40 11.14 24.97
C HIS A 57 1.99 11.96 23.72
N ARG A 58 2.61 11.74 22.56
CA ARG A 58 2.33 12.43 21.30
C ARG A 58 1.22 11.75 20.50
N VAL A 59 0.06 11.62 21.13
CA VAL A 59 -1.15 11.05 20.50
C VAL A 59 -1.54 11.84 19.25
N ASP A 60 -1.31 13.16 19.26
CA ASP A 60 -1.53 14.04 18.10
C ASP A 60 -0.76 13.60 16.85
N ILE A 61 0.46 13.07 16.99
CA ILE A 61 1.26 12.57 15.87
C ILE A 61 0.71 11.23 15.36
N ILE A 62 0.34 10.34 16.28
CA ILE A 62 -0.20 9.02 15.96
C ILE A 62 -1.50 9.18 15.16
N ASP A 63 -2.39 10.04 15.63
CA ASP A 63 -3.69 10.32 14.99
C ASP A 63 -3.52 10.82 13.55
N ILE A 64 -2.50 11.65 13.30
CA ILE A 64 -2.22 12.15 11.95
C ILE A 64 -1.76 11.02 11.01
N ALA A 65 -0.91 10.11 11.49
CA ALA A 65 -0.49 8.95 10.69
C ALA A 65 -1.68 8.04 10.36
N GLU A 66 -2.56 7.79 11.32
CA GLU A 66 -3.78 7.00 11.11
C GLU A 66 -4.75 7.66 10.11
N LYS A 67 -4.82 8.99 10.10
CA LYS A 67 -5.60 9.72 9.09
C LYS A 67 -5.01 9.58 7.68
N VAL A 68 -3.68 9.53 7.54
CA VAL A 68 -3.03 9.22 6.25
C VAL A 68 -3.37 7.81 5.80
N GLU A 69 -3.24 6.81 6.67
CA GLU A 69 -3.63 5.43 6.34
C GLU A 69 -5.09 5.34 5.89
N ARG A 70 -6.01 5.95 6.65
CA ARG A 70 -7.44 6.01 6.30
C ARG A 70 -7.69 6.71 4.97
N SER A 71 -7.01 7.83 4.72
CA SER A 71 -7.09 8.55 3.44
C SER A 71 -6.64 7.66 2.29
N ILE A 72 -5.53 6.95 2.43
CA ILE A 72 -5.04 6.03 1.40
C ILE A 72 -6.08 4.94 1.19
N ILE A 73 -6.60 4.29 2.22
CA ILE A 73 -7.64 3.25 2.11
C ILE A 73 -8.89 3.78 1.39
N TYR A 74 -9.34 4.99 1.73
CA TYR A 74 -10.49 5.63 1.09
C TYR A 74 -10.27 5.84 -0.42
N GLU A 75 -9.08 6.31 -0.82
CA GLU A 75 -8.70 6.47 -2.23
C GLU A 75 -8.70 5.14 -3.01
N HIS A 76 -8.59 4.02 -2.31
CA HIS A 76 -8.65 2.66 -2.88
C HIS A 76 -10.04 2.01 -2.70
N GLY A 77 -11.09 2.83 -2.52
CA GLY A 77 -12.47 2.35 -2.42
C GLY A 77 -12.78 1.68 -1.07
N GLY A 78 -12.07 2.07 0.00
CA GLY A 78 -12.24 1.49 1.33
C GLY A 78 -11.49 0.17 1.53
N MET A 79 -10.70 -0.26 0.55
CA MET A 79 -9.87 -1.45 0.65
C MET A 79 -8.43 -1.07 1.01
N GLU A 80 -7.80 -1.93 1.81
CA GLU A 80 -6.37 -1.84 2.03
C GLU A 80 -5.62 -2.03 0.69
N PRO A 81 -4.64 -1.15 0.36
CA PRO A 81 -3.88 -1.22 -0.88
C PRO A 81 -3.32 -2.61 -1.22
N LYS A 82 -2.70 -3.28 -0.24
CA LYS A 82 -2.20 -4.66 -0.37
C LYS A 82 -3.30 -5.65 -0.75
N THR A 83 -4.47 -5.55 -0.13
CA THR A 83 -5.63 -6.41 -0.41
C THR A 83 -6.21 -6.14 -1.80
N LEU A 84 -6.29 -4.87 -2.21
CA LEU A 84 -6.70 -4.48 -3.56
C LEU A 84 -5.77 -5.13 -4.60
N LEU A 85 -4.46 -5.01 -4.43
CA LEU A 85 -3.50 -5.53 -5.41
C LEU A 85 -3.45 -7.06 -5.48
N ARG A 86 -3.56 -7.76 -4.34
CA ARG A 86 -3.71 -9.23 -4.34
C ARG A 86 -4.97 -9.65 -5.11
N THR A 87 -6.04 -8.86 -4.98
CA THR A 87 -7.28 -9.07 -5.76
C THR A 87 -7.06 -8.81 -7.25
N LEU A 88 -6.37 -7.74 -7.62
CA LEU A 88 -6.03 -7.43 -9.03
C LEU A 88 -5.06 -8.45 -9.63
N ARG A 89 -4.22 -9.08 -8.82
CA ARG A 89 -3.33 -10.16 -9.24
C ARG A 89 -4.03 -11.52 -9.35
N GLY A 90 -5.30 -11.59 -8.96
CA GLY A 90 -6.09 -12.83 -8.95
C GLY A 90 -5.64 -13.82 -7.88
N GLU A 91 -4.96 -13.34 -6.83
CA GLU A 91 -4.47 -14.16 -5.71
C GLU A 91 -5.54 -14.38 -4.63
N THR A 92 -6.71 -13.72 -4.74
CA THR A 92 -7.82 -13.91 -3.82
C THR A 92 -8.89 -14.84 -4.43
N PRO A 93 -9.32 -15.91 -3.72
CA PRO A 93 -10.31 -16.89 -4.18
C PRO A 93 -11.65 -16.34 -4.69
N ARG A 94 -11.97 -15.08 -4.36
CA ARG A 94 -13.29 -14.44 -4.56
C ARG A 94 -13.28 -13.23 -5.50
N SER A 95 -12.20 -12.99 -6.25
CA SER A 95 -12.15 -11.85 -7.18
C SER A 95 -13.19 -12.03 -8.30
N LYS A 96 -14.34 -11.37 -8.16
CA LYS A 96 -15.31 -11.24 -9.27
C LYS A 96 -14.63 -10.51 -10.44
N PRO A 97 -15.00 -10.80 -11.69
CA PRO A 97 -14.58 -9.97 -12.83
C PRO A 97 -14.93 -8.50 -12.56
N LEU A 98 -13.98 -7.60 -12.81
CA LEU A 98 -14.22 -6.17 -12.68
C LEU A 98 -15.14 -5.68 -13.81
N THR A 99 -15.98 -4.70 -13.53
CA THR A 99 -16.73 -3.99 -14.58
C THR A 99 -15.76 -3.17 -15.44
N PRO A 100 -16.12 -2.76 -16.67
CA PRO A 100 -15.29 -1.87 -17.48
C PRO A 100 -14.89 -0.57 -16.75
N GLU A 101 -15.81 0.01 -15.99
CA GLU A 101 -15.54 1.19 -15.15
C GLU A 101 -14.58 0.85 -14.00
N GLY A 102 -14.74 -0.32 -13.38
CA GLY A 102 -13.82 -0.83 -12.36
C GLY A 102 -12.41 -1.04 -12.90
N LEU A 103 -12.27 -1.54 -14.13
CA LEU A 103 -10.99 -1.70 -14.81
C LEU A 103 -10.32 -0.35 -15.07
N LYS A 104 -11.07 0.63 -15.57
CA LYS A 104 -10.55 1.99 -15.80
C LYS A 104 -10.04 2.63 -14.51
N THR A 105 -10.78 2.49 -13.41
CA THR A 105 -10.35 2.98 -12.09
C THR A 105 -9.09 2.25 -11.61
N CYS A 106 -9.01 0.94 -11.81
CA CYS A 106 -7.83 0.15 -11.46
C CYS A 106 -6.60 0.57 -12.27
N ASP A 107 -6.75 0.83 -13.57
CA ASP A 107 -5.65 1.30 -14.41
C ASP A 107 -5.14 2.67 -13.96
N GLN A 108 -6.02 3.57 -13.53
CA GLN A 108 -5.63 4.88 -12.99
C GLN A 108 -4.87 4.75 -11.67
N ILE A 109 -5.34 3.89 -10.76
CA ILE A 109 -4.63 3.58 -9.51
C ILE A 109 -3.25 3.00 -9.84
N LEU A 110 -3.18 1.98 -10.69
CA LEU A 110 -1.92 1.34 -11.07
C LEU A 110 -0.95 2.30 -11.75
N ALA A 111 -1.44 3.20 -12.62
CA ALA A 111 -0.61 4.19 -13.29
C ALA A 111 0.04 5.16 -12.29
N ARG A 112 -0.73 5.68 -11.32
CA ARG A 112 -0.18 6.53 -10.25
C ARG A 112 0.90 5.81 -9.45
N TRP A 113 0.62 4.58 -9.04
CA TRP A 113 1.52 3.81 -8.19
C TRP A 113 2.70 3.19 -8.94
N GLN A 114 2.77 3.31 -10.26
CA GLN A 114 3.95 2.97 -11.05
C GLN A 114 4.91 4.15 -11.24
N ASP A 115 4.44 5.38 -10.98
CA ASP A 115 5.27 6.57 -11.08
C ASP A 115 6.10 6.73 -9.80
N HIS A 116 7.28 6.12 -9.80
CA HIS A 116 8.20 6.13 -8.67
C HIS A 116 8.53 7.56 -8.20
N ASP A 117 8.82 8.47 -9.14
CA ASP A 117 9.25 9.83 -8.81
C ASP A 117 8.09 10.63 -8.24
N ALA A 118 6.88 10.47 -8.81
CA ALA A 118 5.69 11.10 -8.25
C ALA A 118 5.39 10.58 -6.84
N ILE A 119 5.45 9.28 -6.60
CA ILE A 119 5.20 8.69 -5.28
C ILE A 119 6.25 9.14 -4.25
N LYS A 120 7.53 9.14 -4.62
CA LYS A 120 8.61 9.64 -3.75
C LYS A 120 8.41 11.10 -3.38
N LYS A 121 8.02 11.94 -4.35
CA LYS A 121 7.72 13.36 -4.12
C LYS A 121 6.46 13.55 -3.27
N GLU A 122 5.41 12.77 -3.52
CA GLU A 122 4.15 12.85 -2.80
C GLU A 122 4.33 12.49 -1.32
N PHE A 123 5.06 11.41 -1.04
CA PHE A 123 5.29 10.87 0.30
C PHE A 123 6.70 11.17 0.82
N TYR A 124 7.30 12.29 0.39
CA TYR A 124 8.69 12.64 0.73
C TYR A 124 8.96 12.66 2.25
N PHE A 125 7.93 12.98 3.04
CA PHE A 125 8.00 13.02 4.50
C PHE A 125 8.28 11.64 5.13
N LEU A 126 7.94 10.53 4.43
CA LEU A 126 8.25 9.17 4.86
C LEU A 126 9.69 8.74 4.54
N LYS A 127 10.47 9.59 3.85
CA LYS A 127 11.87 9.30 3.46
C LYS A 127 11.99 7.97 2.69
N LEU A 128 11.04 7.72 1.78
CA LEU A 128 10.93 6.47 1.02
C LEU A 128 12.21 6.09 0.28
N ASP A 129 13.02 7.06 -0.16
CA ASP A 129 14.29 6.79 -0.84
C ASP A 129 15.21 5.91 0.00
N ARG A 130 15.32 6.18 1.31
CA ARG A 130 16.14 5.36 2.21
C ARG A 130 15.59 3.95 2.38
N ILE A 131 14.26 3.82 2.40
CA ILE A 131 13.58 2.53 2.55
C ILE A 131 13.73 1.69 1.26
N ILE A 132 13.59 2.34 0.10
CA ILE A 132 13.65 1.70 -1.23
C ILE A 132 15.08 1.31 -1.56
N GLU A 133 16.06 2.20 -1.39
CA GLU A 133 17.48 1.93 -1.71
C GLU A 133 18.03 0.76 -0.87
N GLU A 134 17.66 0.70 0.41
CA GLU A 134 18.14 -0.33 1.32
C GLU A 134 17.36 -1.65 1.20
N GLY A 135 16.04 -1.58 0.93
CA GLY A 135 15.21 -2.76 0.67
C GLY A 135 15.55 -3.48 -0.64
N PHE A 136 16.02 -2.76 -1.66
CA PHE A 136 16.52 -3.36 -2.91
C PHE A 136 17.91 -4.02 -2.74
N MET A 137 18.76 -3.48 -1.87
CA MET A 137 20.14 -3.96 -1.67
C MET A 137 20.22 -5.30 -0.93
N LYS A 138 19.24 -5.64 -0.08
CA LYS A 138 19.30 -6.86 0.74
C LYS A 138 18.72 -8.12 0.07
N GLY A 139 17.97 -8.00 -1.02
CA GLY A 139 17.39 -9.15 -1.74
C GLY A 139 16.47 -10.06 -0.91
N SER A 140 16.17 -9.70 0.34
CA SER A 140 15.30 -10.45 1.24
C SER A 140 14.07 -9.59 1.54
N PHE A 141 12.91 -10.16 1.25
CA PHE A 141 11.65 -9.63 1.75
C PHE A 141 11.61 -9.89 3.24
N VAL A 142 11.75 -8.82 4.03
CA VAL A 142 11.18 -8.62 5.37
C VAL A 142 10.79 -9.91 6.09
N ASP A 143 11.79 -10.61 6.63
CA ASP A 143 11.57 -11.34 7.89
C ASP A 143 11.69 -10.30 9.02
N ASP A 144 10.93 -10.51 10.10
CA ASP A 144 10.58 -9.61 11.21
C ASP A 144 11.73 -8.82 11.91
N ASP A 145 12.97 -8.95 11.46
CA ASP A 145 14.18 -8.37 12.06
C ASP A 145 14.71 -7.08 11.40
N ASP A 146 14.03 -6.49 10.39
CA ASP A 146 14.42 -5.18 9.81
C ASP A 146 14.04 -3.96 10.71
N VAL A 147 14.13 -4.18 12.03
CA VAL A 147 13.99 -3.25 13.16
C VAL A 147 15.01 -2.09 13.11
N LEU A 148 16.01 -2.14 12.23
CA LEU A 148 17.17 -1.24 12.23
C LEU A 148 17.01 0.07 11.44
N LEU A 149 16.03 0.18 10.54
CA LEU A 149 15.92 1.36 9.65
C LEU A 149 14.96 2.44 10.16
N SER A 150 13.85 2.05 10.79
CA SER A 150 12.89 3.00 11.39
C SER A 150 13.44 3.67 12.65
N THR A 151 14.33 2.99 13.36
CA THR A 151 14.89 3.40 14.65
C THR A 151 15.69 4.71 14.56
N TYR A 152 16.28 5.02 13.39
CA TYR A 152 17.05 6.25 13.17
C TYR A 152 16.28 7.35 12.44
N LEU A 153 15.22 7.04 11.70
CA LEU A 153 14.50 8.06 10.90
C LEU A 153 13.67 9.01 11.77
N TYR A 154 13.26 8.54 12.95
CA TYR A 154 12.41 9.22 13.92
C TYR A 154 13.00 9.15 15.34
N ASP A 155 14.32 9.08 15.43
CA ASP A 155 15.11 8.98 16.67
C ASP A 155 14.92 10.14 17.65
N THR A 156 14.42 11.29 17.19
CA THR A 156 14.07 12.45 17.99
C THR A 156 12.60 12.85 17.83
N GLU A 157 12.01 13.40 18.89
CA GLU A 157 10.63 13.90 18.86
C GLU A 157 10.46 15.02 17.82
N LYS A 158 11.53 15.79 17.58
CA LYS A 158 11.58 16.80 16.52
C LYS A 158 11.43 16.17 15.14
N HIS A 159 12.15 15.09 14.84
CA HIS A 159 12.02 14.37 13.57
C HIS A 159 10.62 13.75 13.42
N ALA A 160 10.08 13.17 14.49
CA ALA A 160 8.71 12.65 14.49
C ALA A 160 7.69 13.76 14.18
N SER A 161 7.82 14.91 14.83
CA SER A 161 6.95 16.08 14.64
C SER A 161 7.05 16.67 13.23
N GLN A 162 8.25 16.73 12.65
CA GLN A 162 8.46 17.19 11.27
C GLN A 162 7.78 16.26 10.26
N THR A 163 7.88 14.95 10.48
CA THR A 163 7.24 13.93 9.63
C THR A 163 5.72 14.06 9.71
N ALA A 164 5.17 14.17 10.93
CA ALA A 164 3.74 14.39 11.16
C ALA A 164 3.24 15.69 10.51
N ASN A 165 4.04 16.76 10.54
CA ASN A 165 3.71 18.00 9.85
C ASN A 165 3.69 17.84 8.32
N GLY A 166 4.55 17.00 7.75
CA GLY A 166 4.50 16.61 6.34
C GLY A 166 3.20 15.89 5.99
N MET A 167 2.82 14.90 6.80
CA MET A 167 1.55 14.17 6.69
C MET A 167 0.34 15.12 6.78
N LYS A 168 0.34 16.03 7.75
CA LYS A 168 -0.72 17.03 7.93
C LYS A 168 -0.87 17.93 6.70
N LYS A 169 0.24 18.42 6.15
CA LYS A 169 0.23 19.23 4.92
C LYS A 169 -0.30 18.42 3.73
N TRP A 170 0.08 17.15 3.62
CA TRP A 170 -0.43 16.26 2.58
C TRP A 170 -1.95 16.06 2.70
N LEU A 171 -2.46 15.76 3.90
CA LEU A 171 -3.91 15.60 4.16
C LEU A 171 -4.69 16.88 3.81
N LEU A 172 -4.19 18.03 4.23
CA LEU A 172 -4.80 19.33 3.92
C LEU A 172 -4.79 19.63 2.43
N ALA A 173 -3.68 19.34 1.73
CA ALA A 173 -3.61 19.51 0.28
C ALA A 173 -4.56 18.56 -0.46
N ARG A 174 -4.80 17.37 0.11
CA ARG A 174 -5.63 16.33 -0.51
C ARG A 174 -7.12 16.56 -0.30
N HIS A 175 -7.53 16.95 0.90
CA HIS A 175 -8.94 16.98 1.33
C HIS A 175 -9.43 18.38 1.72
N GLY A 176 -8.54 19.36 1.87
CA GLY A 176 -8.87 20.69 2.39
C GLY A 176 -9.19 20.72 3.89
N THR A 177 -9.23 19.57 4.56
CA THR A 177 -9.57 19.43 5.98
C THR A 177 -8.81 18.27 6.64
N LEU A 178 -8.82 18.25 7.97
CA LEU A 178 -8.35 17.13 8.80
C LEU A 178 -9.50 16.43 9.52
N GLU A 179 -10.74 16.83 9.29
CA GLU A 179 -11.94 16.29 9.94
C GLU A 179 -12.52 15.16 9.10
N PHE A 180 -12.07 13.92 9.37
CA PHE A 180 -12.61 12.66 8.85
C PHE A 180 -12.05 11.44 9.60
#